data_AF-A0AAD9WM41-F1
#
_entry.id   AF-A0AAD9WM41-F1
#
_cell.length_a   1.000
_cell.length_b   1.000
_cell.length_c   1.000
_cell.angle_alpha   90.00
_cell.angle_beta   90.00
_cell.angle_gamma   90.00
#
_symmetry.space_group_name_H-M   'P 1'
#
loop_
_entity.id
_entity.type
_entity.pdbx_description
1 polymer ?
#
loop_
_entity_poly.entity_id
_entity_poly.type
_entity_poly.pdbx_seq_one_letter_code
_entity_poly.pdbx_strand_id
1 'polypeptide(L)'
;MQVFEGIFGFLYNSKKLLSLNDNKLNECCVNLECALKYDRFLDVDSKDLFSELRVLRFVLPKEIKTVVEIFEFVKASDCYPNVSIAYRILLTILVTVASAERSFLKLKMLKSYLRSAMS
;
A
#
# COMPACT_ATOMS: atom_id res chain seq x y z
N MET A 1 -10.76 -7.00 1.93
CA MET A 1 -9.83 -6.71 0.81
C MET A 1 -10.29 -5.52 -0.04
N GLN A 2 -11.57 -5.46 -0.45
CA GLN A 2 -12.11 -4.33 -1.25
C GLN A 2 -11.90 -2.95 -0.61
N VAL A 3 -12.14 -2.81 0.70
CA VAL A 3 -11.89 -1.55 1.43
C VAL A 3 -10.41 -1.14 1.37
N PHE A 4 -9.50 -2.10 1.55
CA PHE A 4 -8.06 -1.85 1.49
C PHE A 4 -7.61 -1.44 0.08
N GLU A 5 -8.14 -2.11 -0.96
CA GLU A 5 -7.89 -1.71 -2.34
C GLU A 5 -8.46 -0.31 -2.66
N GLY A 6 -9.58 0.08 -2.06
CA GLY A 6 -10.12 1.44 -2.19
C GLY A 6 -9.24 2.52 -1.56
N ILE A 7 -8.48 2.18 -0.51
CA ILE A 7 -7.60 3.12 0.20
C ILE A 7 -6.20 3.16 -0.44
N PHE A 8 -5.56 2.00 -0.61
CA PHE A 8 -4.17 1.90 -1.04
C PHE A 8 -3.98 1.51 -2.51
N GLY A 9 -5.05 1.13 -3.22
CA GLY A 9 -4.94 0.50 -4.53
C GLY A 9 -4.24 1.36 -5.59
N PHE A 10 -4.24 2.69 -5.42
CA PHE A 10 -3.53 3.60 -6.32
C PHE A 10 -1.99 3.52 -6.21
N LEU A 11 -1.46 3.01 -5.09
CA LEU A 11 -0.03 2.87 -4.82
C LEU A 11 0.54 1.48 -5.19
N TYR A 12 -0.27 0.57 -5.72
CA TYR A 12 0.16 -0.82 -5.97
C TYR A 12 1.21 -0.97 -7.07
N ASN A 13 1.19 -0.10 -8.08
CA ASN A 13 2.15 -0.12 -9.18
C ASN A 13 2.23 1.24 -9.87
N SER A 14 3.32 1.44 -10.61
CA SER A 14 3.59 2.70 -11.29
C SER A 14 2.50 3.03 -12.31
N LYS A 15 1.95 2.03 -13.01
CA LYS A 15 0.89 2.23 -14.00
C LYS A 15 -0.38 2.85 -13.38
N LYS A 16 -0.86 2.32 -12.25
CA LYS A 16 -2.03 2.86 -11.54
C LYS A 16 -1.76 4.30 -11.10
N LEU A 17 -0.62 4.54 -10.45
CA LEU A 17 -0.23 5.87 -9.96
C LEU A 17 -0.11 6.90 -11.11
N LEU A 18 0.54 6.51 -12.21
CA LEU A 18 0.76 7.39 -13.37
C LEU A 18 -0.53 7.68 -14.15
N SER A 19 -1.50 6.75 -14.15
CA SER A 19 -2.78 6.88 -14.85
C SER A 19 -3.77 7.86 -14.22
N LEU A 20 -3.55 8.26 -12.96
CA LEU A 20 -4.43 9.18 -12.25
C LEU A 20 -4.26 10.61 -12.75
N ASN A 21 -5.35 11.38 -12.80
CA ASN A 21 -5.25 12.83 -12.94
C ASN A 21 -5.03 13.46 -11.55
N ASP A 22 -4.63 14.73 -11.52
CA ASP A 22 -4.28 15.41 -10.27
C ASP A 22 -5.47 15.51 -9.30
N ASN A 23 -6.69 15.69 -9.81
CA ASN A 23 -7.89 15.74 -8.97
C ASN A 23 -8.16 14.41 -8.26
N LYS A 24 -8.10 13.29 -8.98
CA LYS A 24 -8.28 11.95 -8.40
C LYS A 24 -7.12 11.58 -7.48
N LEU A 25 -5.90 11.98 -7.83
CA LEU A 25 -4.74 11.74 -6.97
C LEU A 25 -4.91 12.46 -5.63
N ASN A 26 -5.35 13.71 -5.64
CA ASN A 26 -5.63 14.47 -4.42
C ASN A 26 -6.75 13.82 -3.59
N GLU A 27 -7.84 13.37 -4.24
CA GLU A 27 -8.91 12.62 -3.57
C GLU A 27 -8.40 11.33 -2.91
N CYS A 28 -7.55 10.57 -3.60
CA CYS A 28 -6.91 9.39 -3.02
C CYS A 28 -6.01 9.74 -1.82
N CYS A 29 -5.28 10.85 -1.86
CA CYS A 29 -4.44 11.29 -0.75
C CYS A 29 -5.28 11.67 0.48
N VAL A 30 -6.38 12.39 0.28
CA VAL A 30 -7.32 12.74 1.36
C VAL A 30 -7.99 11.49 1.93
N ASN A 31 -8.39 10.54 1.08
CA ASN A 31 -8.96 9.28 1.54
C ASN A 31 -7.95 8.47 2.37
N LEU A 32 -6.68 8.45 1.97
CA LEU A 32 -5.62 7.80 2.70
C LEU A 32 -5.36 8.46 4.06
N GLU A 33 -5.28 9.79 4.13
CA GLU A 33 -5.17 10.52 5.39
C GLU A 33 -6.34 10.20 6.33
N CYS A 34 -7.58 10.26 5.83
CA CYS A 34 -8.77 9.92 6.62
C CYS A 34 -8.74 8.48 7.15
N ALA A 35 -8.21 7.54 6.37
CA ALA A 35 -8.11 6.14 6.77
C ALA A 35 -6.98 5.88 7.80
N LEU A 36 -5.93 6.70 7.79
CA LEU A 36 -4.76 6.57 8.67
C LEU A 36 -4.80 7.54 9.86
N LYS A 37 -5.82 8.39 9.96
CA LYS A 37 -6.00 9.31 11.06
C LYS A 37 -6.44 8.58 12.33
N TYR A 38 -5.80 8.90 13.45
CA TYR A 38 -6.26 8.50 14.77
C TYR A 38 -6.39 9.73 15.69
N ASP A 39 -7.63 10.07 16.07
CA ASP A 39 -7.95 11.30 16.81
C ASP A 39 -7.40 12.56 16.11
N ARG A 40 -6.37 13.19 16.70
CA ARG A 40 -5.68 14.37 16.16
C ARG A 40 -4.32 14.06 15.53
N PHE A 41 -3.90 12.80 15.54
CA PHE A 41 -2.63 12.37 14.96
C PHE A 41 -2.84 11.86 13.54
N LEU A 42 -1.95 12.30 12.66
CA LEU A 42 -1.89 11.91 11.26
C LEU A 42 -0.54 11.24 11.00
N ASP A 43 -0.56 10.02 10.48
CA ASP A 43 0.67 9.37 10.02
C ASP A 43 1.19 9.99 8.71
N VAL A 44 0.28 10.53 7.89
CA VAL A 44 0.57 11.09 6.57
C VAL A 44 -0.29 12.32 6.33
N ASP A 45 0.32 13.44 5.92
CA ASP A 45 -0.41 14.65 5.49
C ASP A 45 -0.78 14.55 4.01
N SER A 46 -2.05 14.76 3.67
CA SER A 46 -2.55 14.62 2.31
C SER A 46 -1.98 15.63 1.32
N LYS A 47 -1.68 16.86 1.75
CA LYS A 47 -1.15 17.92 0.88
C LYS A 47 0.31 17.66 0.55
N ASP A 48 1.09 17.27 1.55
CA ASP A 48 2.49 16.92 1.38
C ASP A 48 2.62 15.63 0.56
N LEU A 49 1.83 14.59 0.89
CA LEU A 49 1.78 13.36 0.11
C LEU A 49 1.43 13.63 -1.35
N PHE A 50 0.40 14.44 -1.62
CA PHE A 50 0.00 14.79 -2.97
C PHE A 50 1.15 15.48 -3.73
N SER A 51 1.81 16.45 -3.09
CA SER A 51 2.93 17.19 -3.69
C SER A 51 4.13 16.28 -3.99
N GLU A 52 4.50 15.42 -3.04
CA GLU A 52 5.56 14.42 -3.20
C GLU A 52 5.23 13.42 -4.32
N LEU A 53 4.00 12.90 -4.36
CA LEU A 53 3.56 11.96 -5.39
C LEU A 53 3.53 12.60 -6.78
N ARG A 54 3.19 13.88 -6.89
CA ARG A 54 3.28 14.60 -8.18
C ARG A 54 4.71 14.62 -8.69
N VAL A 55 5.66 15.01 -7.85
CA VAL A 55 7.09 15.01 -8.22
C VAL A 55 7.54 13.60 -8.57
N LEU A 56 7.20 12.61 -7.73
CA LEU A 56 7.56 11.21 -7.96
C LEU A 56 7.05 10.69 -9.30
N ARG A 57 5.84 11.07 -9.74
CA ARG A 57 5.27 10.68 -11.04
C ARG A 57 6.09 11.19 -12.23
N PHE A 58 6.83 12.29 -12.09
CA PHE A 58 7.73 12.79 -13.15
C PHE A 58 9.08 12.09 -13.16
N VAL A 59 9.55 11.61 -12.01
CA VAL A 59 10.88 10.98 -11.89
C VAL A 59 10.81 9.46 -12.10
N LEU A 60 9.65 8.84 -11.81
CA LEU A 60 9.47 7.41 -12.01
C LEU A 60 9.63 7.03 -13.50
N PRO A 61 10.40 5.97 -13.81
CA PRO A 61 10.52 5.49 -15.18
C PRO A 61 9.18 4.94 -15.69
N LYS A 62 8.99 4.95 -17.02
CA LYS A 62 7.75 4.53 -17.68
C LYS A 62 7.48 3.02 -17.63
N GLU A 63 8.45 2.24 -17.18
CA GLU A 63 8.32 0.81 -16.98
C GLU A 63 7.42 0.48 -15.78
N ILE A 64 6.78 -0.69 -15.82
CA ILE A 64 5.93 -1.14 -14.72
C ILE A 64 6.83 -1.50 -13.54
N LYS A 65 6.72 -0.72 -12.46
CA LYS A 65 7.36 -1.00 -11.18
C LYS A 65 6.33 -1.52 -10.19
N THR A 66 6.70 -2.57 -9.49
CA THR A 66 5.98 -3.14 -8.35
C THR A 66 6.03 -2.19 -7.16
N VAL A 67 5.13 -2.41 -6.19
CA VAL A 67 5.10 -1.66 -4.92
C VAL A 67 6.46 -1.67 -4.20
N VAL A 68 7.20 -2.78 -4.27
CA VAL A 68 8.52 -2.93 -3.62
C VAL A 68 9.57 -2.08 -4.36
N GLU A 69 9.61 -2.15 -5.69
CA GLU A 69 10.57 -1.36 -6.48
C GLU A 69 10.33 0.15 -6.39
N ILE A 70 9.06 0.58 -6.27
CA ILE A 70 8.75 1.99 -6.03
C ILE A 70 9.21 2.40 -4.63
N PHE A 71 8.97 1.56 -3.63
CA PHE A 71 9.41 1.85 -2.27
C PHE A 71 10.94 1.92 -2.15
N GLU A 72 11.67 1.03 -2.82
CA GLU A 72 13.14 1.09 -2.88
C GLU A 72 13.65 2.37 -3.53
N PHE A 73 13.00 2.79 -4.63
CA PHE A 73 13.30 4.06 -5.29
C PHE A 73 13.07 5.26 -4.38
N VAL A 74 11.93 5.28 -3.68
CA VAL A 74 11.58 6.31 -2.71
C VAL A 74 12.55 6.30 -1.53
N LYS A 75 12.93 5.13 -1.02
CA LYS A 75 13.88 5.01 0.10
C LYS A 75 15.29 5.46 -0.27
N ALA A 76 15.72 5.25 -1.51
CA ALA A 76 17.00 5.75 -2.00
C ALA A 76 17.02 7.28 -2.16
N SER A 77 15.84 7.88 -2.32
CA SER A 77 15.65 9.31 -2.50
C SER A 77 15.08 9.90 -1.20
N ASP A 78 15.93 10.42 -0.31
CA ASP A 78 15.55 10.94 1.02
C ASP A 78 14.69 12.23 0.98
N CYS A 79 13.92 12.42 -0.10
CA CYS A 79 13.14 13.61 -0.43
C CYS A 79 11.62 13.40 -0.37
N TYR A 80 11.14 12.18 -0.08
CA TYR A 80 9.70 11.84 -0.08
C TYR A 80 9.25 11.19 1.25
N PRO A 81 9.27 11.94 2.37
CA PRO A 81 8.96 11.39 3.69
C PRO A 81 7.53 10.84 3.78
N ASN A 82 6.52 11.56 3.29
CA ASN A 82 5.12 11.11 3.37
C ASN A 82 4.86 9.90 2.48
N VAL A 83 5.43 9.89 1.27
CA VAL A 83 5.35 8.71 0.39
C VAL A 83 6.04 7.52 1.03
N SER A 84 7.22 7.70 1.63
CA SER A 84 7.94 6.64 2.32
C SER A 84 7.10 6.02 3.45
N ILE A 85 6.44 6.85 4.27
CA ILE A 85 5.53 6.38 5.32
C ILE A 85 4.34 5.61 4.71
N ALA A 86 3.68 6.16 3.68
CA ALA A 86 2.54 5.51 3.03
C ALA A 86 2.91 4.11 2.48
N TYR A 87 4.04 3.97 1.79
CA TYR A 87 4.51 2.68 1.28
C TYR A 87 4.93 1.72 2.40
N ARG A 88 5.52 2.20 3.50
CA ARG A 88 5.84 1.35 4.66
C ARG A 88 4.59 0.77 5.30
N ILE A 89 3.55 1.58 5.49
CA ILE A 89 2.26 1.12 6.03
C ILE A 89 1.63 0.10 5.09
N LEU A 90 1.57 0.42 3.80
CA LEU A 90 1.07 -0.47 2.74
C LEU A 90 1.75 -1.85 2.77
N LEU A 91 3.09 -1.87 2.71
CA LEU A 91 3.86 -3.11 2.69
C LEU A 91 3.71 -3.89 3.99
N THR A 92 3.67 -3.22 5.14
CA THR A 92 3.47 -3.87 6.45
C THR A 92 2.12 -4.59 6.49
N ILE A 93 1.06 -3.95 6.00
CA ILE A 93 -0.27 -4.56 5.94
C ILE A 93 -0.27 -5.74 4.96
N LEU A 94 0.29 -5.58 3.75
CA LEU A 94 0.37 -6.66 2.76
C LEU A 94 1.11 -7.89 3.30
N VAL A 95 2.24 -7.68 3.97
CA VAL A 95 3.02 -8.76 4.60
C VAL A 95 2.23 -9.43 5.73
N THR A 96 1.53 -8.64 6.54
CA THR A 96 0.69 -9.16 7.63
C THR A 96 -0.46 -10.02 7.09
N VAL A 97 -1.13 -9.54 6.04
CA VAL A 97 -2.22 -10.28 5.37
C VAL A 97 -1.68 -11.60 4.79
N ALA A 98 -0.58 -11.56 4.04
CA ALA A 98 0.02 -12.76 3.47
C ALA A 98 0.46 -13.78 4.54
N SER A 99 1.01 -13.29 5.66
CA SER A 99 1.40 -14.14 6.79
C SER A 99 0.20 -14.80 7.46
N ALA A 100 -0.88 -14.04 7.67
CA ALA A 100 -2.12 -14.53 8.25
C ALA A 100 -2.79 -15.58 7.33
N GLU A 101 -2.90 -15.31 6.03
CA GLU A 101 -3.45 -16.25 5.05
C GLU A 101 -2.66 -17.55 5.02
N ARG A 102 -1.32 -17.46 4.96
CA ARG A 102 -0.43 -18.64 4.99
C ARG A 102 -0.62 -19.45 6.28
N SER A 103 -0.74 -18.79 7.42
CA SER A 103 -0.95 -19.44 8.71
C SER A 103 -2.32 -20.13 8.79
N PHE A 104 -3.36 -19.48 8.26
CA PHE A 104 -4.71 -20.05 8.20
C PHE A 104 -4.79 -21.25 7.24
N LEU A 105 -4.11 -21.20 6.10
CA LEU A 105 -4.00 -22.33 5.18
C LEU A 105 -3.38 -23.56 5.85
N LYS A 106 -2.31 -23.38 6.65
CA LYS A 106 -1.71 -24.48 7.44
C LYS A 106 -2.71 -25.07 8.43
N LEU A 107 -3.44 -24.23 9.15
CA LEU A 107 -4.47 -24.69 10.08
C LEU A 107 -5.57 -25.49 9.36
N LYS A 108 -5.99 -25.03 8.17
CA LYS A 108 -6.97 -25.74 7.33
C LYS A 108 -6.47 -27.12 6.91
N MET A 109 -5.20 -27.23 6.48
CA MET A 109 -4.58 -28.53 6.15
C MET A 109 -4.56 -29.49 7.35
N LEU A 110 -4.12 -29.01 8.53
CA LEU A 110 -4.10 -29.82 9.75
C LEU A 110 -5.50 -30.33 10.12
N LYS A 111 -6.51 -29.46 10.08
CA LYS A 111 -7.91 -29.85 10.33
C LYS A 111 -8.42 -30.90 9.33
N SER A 112 -8.07 -30.75 8.05
CA SER A 112 -8.44 -31.71 7.01
C SER A 112 -7.82 -33.09 7.26
N TYR A 113 -6.53 -33.11 7.61
CA TYR A 113 -5.80 -34.34 7.90
C TYR A 113 -6.38 -35.09 9.11
N LEU A 114 -6.64 -34.37 10.21
CA LEU A 114 -7.23 -34.98 11.42
C LEU A 114 -8.61 -35.57 11.14
N ARG A 115 -9.44 -34.89 10.35
CA ARG A 115 -10.76 -35.41 9.98
C ARG A 115 -10.66 -36.68 9.14
N SER A 116 -9.72 -36.76 8.20
CA SER A 116 -9.52 -37.95 7.37
C SER A 116 -8.91 -39.13 8.13
N ALA A 117 -8.12 -38.89 9.16
CA ALA A 117 -7.49 -39.96 9.95
C ALA A 117 -8.42 -40.58 11.00
N MET A 118 -9.53 -39.91 11.34
CA MET A 118 -10.54 -40.38 12.30
C MET A 118 -11.76 -41.04 11.63
N SER A 119 -11.77 -41.13 10.29
CA SER A 119 -12.67 -41.99 9.50
C SER A 119 -11.94 -43.25 9.10
#